data_AF-A0A6G9L4E8-F1
#
_entry.id   AF-A0A6G9L4E8-F1
#
_cell.length_a   1.000
_cell.length_b   1.000
_cell.length_c   1.000
_cell.angle_alpha   90.00
_cell.angle_beta   90.00
_cell.angle_gamma   90.00
#
_symmetry.space_group_name_H-M   'P 1'
#
loop_
_entity.id
_entity.type
_entity.pdbx_description
1 polymer ?
#
loop_
_entity_poly.entity_id
_entity_poly.type
_entity_poly.pdbx_seq_one_letter_code
_entity_poly.pdbx_strand_id
1 'polypeptide(L)'
;MTNKKKILPGESIDCQLIENLKRANLLKKQKKKNFSWYKKEIKSIFGVSENAKISVKYKNFYGGFVAGEGSINVSAKKNKNALFGILIDPEFSITQHINGLYFLFTALSLFETGSIHYKQKSKNTLVYRIDNRKSIIEKVIPFWETYISPYTSKEQKQRIIIYKKILFLLEEKKHKDLFFFVNQILPLWDKLRKQKGQKNESFPNLETAKSFAVRKGSSETVRDLI
;
A
#
# COMPACT_ATOMS: atom_id res chain seq x y z
N MET A 1 2.02 -23.07 10.74
CA MET A 1 0.57 -23.18 10.97
C MET A 1 0.24 -22.54 12.31
N THR A 2 -0.86 -21.80 12.44
CA THR A 2 -1.30 -21.16 13.69
C THR A 2 -2.04 -22.17 14.58
N ASN A 3 -1.67 -22.29 15.87
CA ASN A 3 -2.31 -23.18 16.85
C ASN A 3 -3.69 -22.68 17.35
N LYS A 4 -4.26 -21.63 16.76
CA LYS A 4 -5.57 -21.09 17.13
C LYS A 4 -6.68 -21.71 16.27
N LYS A 5 -7.87 -21.87 16.88
CA LYS A 5 -9.12 -22.28 16.21
C LYS A 5 -9.32 -21.43 14.94
N LYS A 6 -9.57 -22.10 13.81
CA LYS A 6 -9.90 -21.41 12.55
C LYS A 6 -11.22 -20.65 12.71
N ILE A 7 -11.28 -19.44 12.19
CA ILE A 7 -12.51 -18.64 12.12
C ILE A 7 -13.33 -19.12 10.92
N LEU A 8 -14.59 -19.47 11.13
CA LEU A 8 -15.48 -20.00 10.11
C LEU A 8 -16.11 -18.88 9.27
N PRO A 9 -16.69 -19.19 8.10
CA PRO A 9 -17.45 -18.22 7.32
C PRO A 9 -18.54 -17.54 8.16
N GLY A 10 -18.59 -16.20 8.10
CA GLY A 10 -19.59 -15.41 8.85
C GLY A 10 -19.20 -15.06 10.29
N GLU A 11 -18.19 -15.72 10.87
CA GLU A 11 -17.62 -15.36 12.17
C GLU A 11 -16.70 -14.14 12.08
N SER A 12 -16.58 -13.42 13.19
CA SER A 12 -15.77 -12.19 13.28
C SER A 12 -14.48 -12.41 14.06
N ILE A 13 -13.47 -11.59 13.79
CA ILE A 13 -12.26 -11.55 14.61
C ILE A 13 -12.60 -11.00 15.99
N ASP A 14 -12.07 -11.64 17.02
CA ASP A 14 -12.12 -11.18 18.40
C ASP A 14 -11.70 -9.70 18.51
N CYS A 15 -12.55 -8.88 19.15
CA CYS A 15 -12.32 -7.45 19.34
C CYS A 15 -11.00 -7.18 20.07
N GLN A 16 -10.60 -8.02 21.02
CA GLN A 16 -9.35 -7.87 21.76
C GLN A 16 -8.13 -8.00 20.83
N LEU A 17 -8.17 -8.91 19.85
CA LEU A 17 -7.11 -9.03 18.84
C LEU A 17 -7.02 -7.78 17.97
N ILE A 18 -8.16 -7.20 17.61
CA ILE A 18 -8.23 -5.96 16.82
C ILE A 18 -7.65 -4.79 17.62
N GLU A 19 -7.97 -4.67 18.90
CA GLU A 19 -7.45 -3.62 19.78
C GLU A 19 -5.95 -3.75 20.00
N ASN A 20 -5.46 -4.96 20.26
CA ASN A 20 -4.02 -5.22 20.41
C ASN A 20 -3.28 -4.88 19.11
N LEU A 21 -3.83 -5.23 17.95
CA LEU A 21 -3.27 -4.87 16.65
C LEU A 21 -3.23 -3.35 16.44
N LYS A 22 -4.30 -2.63 16.79
CA LYS A 22 -4.35 -1.16 16.72
C LYS A 22 -3.29 -0.53 17.63
N ARG A 23 -3.13 -1.03 18.85
CA ARG A 23 -2.10 -0.58 19.81
C ARG A 23 -0.70 -0.80 19.25
N ALA A 24 -0.40 -1.99 18.73
CA ALA A 24 0.91 -2.30 18.13
C ALA A 24 1.23 -1.37 16.96
N ASN A 25 0.27 -1.12 16.08
CA ASN A 25 0.41 -0.18 14.96
C ASN A 25 0.66 1.26 15.44
N LEU A 26 -0.05 1.72 16.48
CA LEU A 26 0.12 3.05 17.05
C LEU A 26 1.53 3.24 17.62
N LEU A 27 2.00 2.29 18.43
CA LEU A 27 3.34 2.33 19.05
C LEU A 27 4.46 2.35 18.00
N LYS A 28 4.33 1.56 16.94
CA LYS A 28 5.24 1.57 15.79
C LYS A 28 5.20 2.92 15.06
N LYS A 29 4.01 3.43 14.75
CA LYS A 29 3.83 4.71 14.03
C LYS A 29 4.43 5.89 14.79
N GLN A 30 4.28 5.90 16.12
CA GLN A 30 4.88 6.90 17.02
C GLN A 30 6.40 6.71 17.23
N LYS A 31 7.03 5.72 16.58
CA LYS A 31 8.44 5.33 16.76
C LYS A 31 8.82 4.97 18.20
N LYS A 32 7.84 4.73 19.08
CA LYS A 32 8.06 4.25 20.46
C LYS A 32 8.59 2.82 20.48
N LYS A 33 8.31 2.05 19.42
CA LYS A 33 8.82 0.69 19.21
C LYS A 33 9.31 0.52 17.77
N ASN A 34 10.37 -0.26 17.60
CA ASN A 34 10.97 -0.53 16.29
C ASN A 34 10.25 -1.67 15.56
N PHE A 35 10.65 -1.92 14.31
CA PHE A 35 10.05 -2.95 13.47
C PHE A 35 10.27 -4.38 14.00
N SER A 36 11.44 -4.66 14.59
CA SER A 36 11.73 -5.97 15.18
C SER A 36 10.76 -6.30 16.33
N TRP A 37 10.52 -5.34 17.23
CA TRP A 37 9.49 -5.45 18.25
C TRP A 37 8.11 -5.65 17.63
N TYR A 38 7.74 -4.84 16.62
CA TYR A 38 6.44 -4.94 15.97
C TYR A 38 6.19 -6.34 15.39
N LYS A 39 7.18 -6.91 14.71
CA LYS A 39 7.09 -8.26 14.16
C LYS A 39 6.87 -9.32 15.26
N LYS A 40 7.59 -9.21 16.38
CA LYS A 40 7.40 -10.08 17.56
C LYS A 40 6.00 -9.91 18.17
N GLU A 41 5.51 -8.67 18.25
CA GLU A 41 4.19 -8.37 18.79
C GLU A 41 3.06 -8.97 17.93
N ILE A 42 3.14 -8.81 16.60
CA ILE A 42 2.18 -9.44 15.68
C ILE A 42 2.19 -10.97 15.81
N LYS A 43 3.38 -11.57 15.97
CA LYS A 43 3.53 -13.00 16.22
C LYS A 43 2.79 -13.41 17.49
N SER A 44 2.95 -12.65 18.57
CA SER A 44 2.30 -12.88 19.87
C SER A 44 0.77 -12.77 19.79
N ILE A 45 0.25 -11.66 19.24
CA ILE A 45 -1.19 -11.38 19.14
C ILE A 45 -1.91 -12.56 18.45
N PHE A 46 -1.37 -13.04 17.34
CA PHE A 46 -2.05 -14.01 16.50
C PHE A 46 -1.55 -15.45 16.64
N GLY A 47 -0.50 -15.70 17.43
CA GLY A 47 0.08 -17.04 17.59
C GLY A 47 0.58 -17.65 16.28
N VAL A 48 1.20 -16.84 15.42
CA VAL A 48 1.74 -17.30 14.12
C VAL A 48 3.10 -17.95 14.32
N SER A 49 3.29 -19.13 13.74
CA SER A 49 4.60 -19.79 13.70
C SER A 49 5.60 -18.97 12.89
N GLU A 50 6.83 -18.83 13.36
CA GLU A 50 7.88 -18.14 12.61
C GLU A 50 8.20 -18.87 11.31
N ASN A 51 8.51 -18.12 10.27
CA ASN A 51 9.03 -18.71 9.05
C ASN A 51 10.47 -19.17 9.32
N ALA A 52 10.76 -20.42 8.99
CA ALA A 52 12.14 -20.82 8.70
C ALA A 52 12.73 -19.89 7.61
N LYS A 53 14.06 -19.91 7.45
CA LYS A 53 14.78 -19.13 6.43
C LYS A 53 14.04 -19.20 5.09
N ILE A 54 13.58 -18.04 4.59
CA ILE A 54 12.72 -18.01 3.41
C ILE A 54 13.54 -18.34 2.17
N SER A 55 13.38 -19.56 1.67
CA SER A 55 14.12 -20.08 0.51
C SER A 55 13.69 -19.41 -0.80
N VAL A 56 14.54 -19.48 -1.83
CA VAL A 56 14.22 -19.00 -3.17
C VAL A 56 12.98 -19.70 -3.74
N LYS A 57 12.86 -21.03 -3.53
CA LYS A 57 11.67 -21.80 -3.92
C LYS A 57 10.39 -21.24 -3.29
N TYR A 58 10.45 -20.88 -2.02
CA TYR A 58 9.30 -20.28 -1.35
C TYR A 58 9.02 -18.86 -1.85
N LYS A 59 10.04 -18.06 -2.20
CA LYS A 59 9.84 -16.74 -2.84
C LYS A 59 9.13 -16.85 -4.18
N ASN A 60 9.44 -17.86 -5.00
CA ASN A 60 8.72 -18.13 -6.26
C ASN A 60 7.23 -18.44 -6.01
N PHE A 61 6.94 -19.34 -5.06
CA PHE A 61 5.56 -19.63 -4.65
C PHE A 61 4.85 -18.36 -4.15
N TYR A 62 5.51 -17.61 -3.27
CA TYR A 62 4.95 -16.40 -2.68
C TYR A 62 4.76 -15.29 -3.74
N GLY A 63 5.60 -15.23 -4.76
CA GLY A 63 5.43 -14.37 -5.93
C GLY A 63 4.09 -14.65 -6.64
N GLY A 64 3.78 -15.93 -6.89
CA GLY A 64 2.48 -16.33 -7.43
C GLY A 64 1.30 -15.93 -6.53
N PHE A 65 1.44 -16.11 -5.21
CA PHE A 65 0.44 -15.65 -4.24
C PHE A 65 0.23 -14.13 -4.30
N VAL A 66 1.31 -13.34 -4.32
CA VAL A 66 1.23 -11.87 -4.44
C VAL A 66 0.68 -11.43 -5.79
N ALA A 67 0.92 -12.18 -6.87
CA ALA A 67 0.30 -11.90 -8.17
C ALA A 67 -1.23 -12.01 -8.14
N GLY A 68 -1.77 -12.92 -7.32
CA GLY A 68 -3.22 -13.09 -7.13
C GLY A 68 -3.84 -12.14 -6.10
N GLU A 69 -3.21 -12.00 -4.93
CA GLU A 69 -3.78 -11.32 -3.75
C GLU A 69 -3.20 -9.91 -3.50
N GLY A 70 -2.07 -9.61 -4.13
CA GLY A 70 -1.37 -8.34 -4.01
C GLY A 70 -1.98 -7.25 -4.88
N SER A 71 -1.91 -6.02 -4.39
CA SER A 71 -2.42 -4.84 -5.08
C SER A 71 -1.44 -3.69 -4.99
N ILE A 72 -1.06 -3.15 -6.16
CA ILE A 72 -0.41 -1.85 -6.30
C ILE A 72 -1.47 -0.82 -6.69
N ASN A 73 -1.57 0.25 -5.91
CA ASN A 73 -2.54 1.31 -6.14
C ASN A 73 -1.91 2.70 -5.91
N VAL A 74 -2.45 3.70 -6.61
CA VAL A 74 -2.09 5.11 -6.41
C VAL A 74 -3.38 5.87 -6.22
N SER A 75 -3.54 6.48 -5.05
CA SER A 75 -4.69 7.34 -4.76
C SER A 75 -4.34 8.81 -5.02
N ALA A 76 -5.29 9.58 -5.54
CA ALA A 76 -5.24 11.04 -5.56
C ALA A 76 -6.30 11.56 -4.59
N LYS A 77 -5.85 12.15 -3.48
CA LYS A 77 -6.72 12.59 -2.38
C LYS A 77 -6.66 14.11 -2.25
N LYS A 78 -7.81 14.77 -2.04
CA LYS A 78 -7.82 16.18 -1.67
C LYS A 78 -7.13 16.34 -0.31
N ASN A 79 -6.11 17.20 -0.25
CA ASN A 79 -5.36 17.46 0.97
C ASN A 79 -4.97 18.93 1.02
N LYS A 80 -5.40 19.64 2.07
CA LYS A 80 -5.13 21.08 2.25
C LYS A 80 -3.64 21.40 2.40
N ASN A 81 -2.84 20.43 2.86
CA ASN A 81 -1.41 20.59 3.09
C ASN A 81 -0.56 20.16 1.88
N ALA A 82 -1.19 19.68 0.80
CA ALA A 82 -0.49 19.38 -0.45
C ALA A 82 -0.38 20.66 -1.28
N LEU A 83 0.78 20.88 -1.92
CA LEU A 83 1.10 22.11 -2.67
C LEU A 83 0.03 22.49 -3.70
N PHE A 84 -0.50 21.51 -4.43
CA PHE A 84 -1.57 21.72 -5.42
C PHE A 84 -2.93 21.21 -4.94
N GLY A 85 -3.10 21.09 -3.62
CA GLY A 85 -4.32 20.60 -2.97
C GLY A 85 -4.61 19.09 -3.18
N ILE A 86 -3.71 18.36 -3.86
CA ILE A 86 -3.85 16.93 -4.15
C ILE A 86 -2.62 16.18 -3.63
N LEU A 87 -2.85 15.20 -2.76
CA LEU A 87 -1.84 14.24 -2.33
C LEU A 87 -1.90 12.99 -3.23
N ILE A 88 -0.79 12.68 -3.88
CA ILE A 88 -0.59 11.41 -4.59
C ILE A 88 0.01 10.40 -3.60
N ASP A 89 -0.70 9.30 -3.39
CA ASP A 89 -0.45 8.34 -2.31
C ASP A 89 -0.34 6.91 -2.90
N PRO A 90 0.87 6.49 -3.30
CA PRO A 90 1.15 5.12 -3.73
C PRO A 90 1.15 4.14 -2.57
N GLU A 91 0.59 2.95 -2.78
CA GLU A 91 0.49 1.90 -1.78
C GLU A 91 0.64 0.51 -2.42
N PHE A 92 1.36 -0.36 -1.74
CA PHE A 92 1.30 -1.82 -1.95
C PHE A 92 0.55 -2.47 -0.79
N SER A 93 -0.39 -3.35 -1.10
CA SER A 93 -1.14 -4.11 -0.08
C SER A 93 -1.37 -5.56 -0.47
N ILE A 94 -1.58 -6.40 0.55
CA ILE A 94 -2.04 -7.79 0.41
C ILE A 94 -3.23 -7.95 1.37
N THR A 95 -4.37 -8.35 0.84
CA THR A 95 -5.59 -8.58 1.64
C THR A 95 -5.77 -10.08 1.86
N GLN A 96 -6.10 -10.51 3.07
CA GLN A 96 -6.35 -11.92 3.32
C GLN A 96 -7.29 -12.13 4.51
N HIS A 97 -8.05 -13.23 4.50
CA HIS A 97 -8.78 -13.70 5.66
C HIS A 97 -7.79 -14.00 6.81
N ILE A 98 -8.20 -13.82 8.07
CA ILE A 98 -7.34 -14.07 9.24
C ILE A 98 -6.74 -15.49 9.27
N ASN A 99 -7.47 -16.49 8.79
CA ASN A 99 -6.94 -17.86 8.66
C ASN A 99 -5.70 -17.94 7.74
N GLY A 100 -5.56 -17.01 6.80
CA GLY A 100 -4.40 -16.86 5.91
C GLY A 100 -3.36 -15.84 6.40
N LEU A 101 -3.44 -15.39 7.66
CA LEU A 101 -2.51 -14.43 8.25
C LEU A 101 -1.04 -14.84 8.10
N TYR A 102 -0.75 -16.13 8.06
CA TYR A 102 0.58 -16.66 7.78
C TYR A 102 1.23 -16.01 6.53
N PHE A 103 0.46 -15.78 5.47
CA PHE A 103 0.95 -15.12 4.27
C PHE A 103 1.20 -13.62 4.47
N LEU A 104 0.42 -12.94 5.30
CA LEU A 104 0.68 -11.54 5.65
C LEU A 104 1.92 -11.40 6.56
N PHE A 105 2.12 -12.34 7.49
CA PHE A 105 3.32 -12.38 8.33
C PHE A 105 4.58 -12.71 7.52
N THR A 106 4.42 -13.51 6.46
CA THR A 106 5.46 -13.73 5.47
C THR A 106 5.85 -12.44 4.76
N ALA A 107 4.88 -11.58 4.40
CA ALA A 107 5.17 -10.26 3.83
C ALA A 107 6.03 -9.40 4.77
N LEU A 108 5.66 -9.33 6.06
CA LEU A 108 6.45 -8.64 7.08
C LEU A 108 7.89 -9.18 7.16
N SER A 109 8.07 -10.49 6.99
CA SER A 109 9.39 -11.12 7.04
C SER A 109 10.21 -10.91 5.78
N LEU A 110 9.58 -10.92 4.60
CA LEU A 110 10.24 -10.74 3.31
C LEU A 110 10.63 -9.29 3.05
N PHE A 111 9.71 -8.36 3.31
CA PHE A 111 9.92 -6.95 3.04
C PHE A 111 10.51 -6.22 4.25
N GLU A 112 10.56 -6.83 5.43
CA GLU A 112 11.12 -6.22 6.65
C GLU A 112 10.65 -4.77 6.89
N THR A 113 9.37 -4.52 6.57
CA THR A 113 8.69 -3.22 6.69
C THR A 113 7.18 -3.47 6.58
N GLY A 114 6.39 -2.41 6.54
CA GLY A 114 4.93 -2.50 6.40
C GLY A 114 4.21 -2.89 7.70
N SER A 115 2.89 -2.85 7.65
CA SER A 115 2.03 -3.03 8.81
C SER A 115 0.79 -3.86 8.44
N ILE A 116 0.28 -4.64 9.39
CA ILE A 116 -0.99 -5.38 9.25
C ILE A 116 -2.10 -4.57 9.91
N HIS A 117 -3.24 -4.47 9.23
CA HIS A 117 -4.42 -3.74 9.67
C HIS A 117 -5.67 -4.60 9.56
N TYR A 118 -6.61 -4.40 10.47
CA TYR A 118 -7.97 -4.91 10.29
C TYR A 118 -8.70 -4.12 9.20
N LYS A 119 -9.32 -4.82 8.25
CA LYS A 119 -10.12 -4.18 7.20
C LYS A 119 -11.46 -3.75 7.79
N GLN A 120 -11.62 -2.45 8.02
CA GLN A 120 -12.87 -1.88 8.55
C GLN A 120 -14.07 -2.34 7.71
N LYS A 121 -15.18 -2.66 8.38
CA LYS A 121 -16.41 -3.22 7.81
C LYS A 121 -16.31 -4.64 7.23
N SER A 122 -15.13 -5.26 7.25
CA SER A 122 -15.06 -6.74 7.16
C SER A 122 -15.41 -7.34 8.52
N LYS A 123 -15.70 -8.65 8.57
CA LYS A 123 -15.78 -9.44 9.80
C LYS A 123 -14.41 -10.03 10.19
N ASN A 124 -13.62 -10.41 9.20
CA ASN A 124 -12.49 -11.32 9.42
C ASN A 124 -11.31 -11.16 8.45
N THR A 125 -11.24 -10.02 7.76
CA THR A 125 -10.18 -9.72 6.80
C THR A 125 -9.12 -8.80 7.40
N LEU A 126 -7.87 -9.14 7.13
CA LEU A 126 -6.69 -8.35 7.45
C LEU A 126 -6.03 -7.85 6.15
N VAL A 127 -5.28 -6.76 6.26
CA VAL A 127 -4.54 -6.15 5.15
C VAL A 127 -3.12 -5.85 5.60
N TYR A 128 -2.14 -6.44 4.94
CA TYR A 128 -0.75 -5.98 4.99
C TYR A 128 -0.58 -4.79 4.05
N ARG A 129 0.10 -3.73 4.49
CA ARG A 129 0.27 -2.47 3.75
C ARG A 129 1.70 -1.93 3.86
N ILE A 130 2.24 -1.45 2.74
CA ILE A 130 3.41 -0.55 2.65
C ILE A 130 2.98 0.70 1.87
N ASP A 131 3.10 1.86 2.49
CA ASP A 131 2.78 3.18 1.92
C ASP A 131 3.99 4.14 1.86
N ASN A 132 5.12 3.74 2.46
CA ASN A 132 6.35 4.49 2.34
C ASN A 132 7.01 4.24 0.98
N ARG A 133 7.15 5.28 0.17
CA ARG A 133 7.70 5.20 -1.21
C ARG A 133 9.07 4.55 -1.26
N LYS A 134 10.00 4.93 -0.37
CA LYS A 134 11.34 4.35 -0.30
C LYS A 134 11.29 2.83 -0.11
N SER A 135 10.51 2.35 0.86
CA SER A 135 10.29 0.92 1.08
C SER A 135 9.68 0.20 -0.13
N ILE A 136 8.75 0.86 -0.84
CA ILE A 136 8.16 0.28 -2.06
C ILE A 136 9.23 0.14 -3.15
N ILE A 137 10.01 1.20 -3.42
CA ILE A 137 11.07 1.22 -4.43
C ILE A 137 12.16 0.19 -4.12
N GLU A 138 12.63 0.13 -2.87
CA GLU A 138 13.78 -0.70 -2.49
C GLU A 138 13.42 -2.17 -2.26
N LYS A 139 12.15 -2.48 -1.98
CA LYS A 139 11.76 -3.83 -1.51
C LYS A 139 10.65 -4.46 -2.32
N VAL A 140 9.58 -3.72 -2.62
CA VAL A 140 8.42 -4.26 -3.37
C VAL A 140 8.74 -4.37 -4.85
N ILE A 141 9.29 -3.32 -5.47
CA ILE A 141 9.63 -3.32 -6.90
C ILE A 141 10.62 -4.44 -7.25
N PRO A 142 11.75 -4.64 -6.52
CA PRO A 142 12.70 -5.71 -6.86
C PRO A 142 12.11 -7.10 -6.67
N PHE A 143 11.27 -7.30 -5.65
CA PHE A 143 10.55 -8.56 -5.47
C PHE A 143 9.61 -8.84 -6.64
N TRP A 144 8.87 -7.81 -7.08
CA TRP A 144 7.96 -7.94 -8.22
C TRP A 144 8.72 -8.27 -9.51
N GLU A 145 9.79 -7.55 -9.81
CA GLU A 145 10.61 -7.76 -11.00
C GLU A 145 11.24 -9.16 -11.04
N THR A 146 11.66 -9.68 -9.89
CA THR A 146 12.32 -11.00 -9.79
C THR A 146 11.33 -12.17 -9.77
N TYR A 147 10.27 -12.09 -8.95
CA TYR A 147 9.44 -13.24 -8.61
C TYR A 147 8.03 -13.21 -9.21
N ILE A 148 7.61 -12.10 -9.82
CA ILE A 148 6.24 -11.90 -10.32
C ILE A 148 6.24 -11.59 -11.82
N SER A 149 7.00 -10.58 -12.25
CA SER A 149 7.07 -10.13 -13.64
C SER A 149 7.29 -11.25 -14.67
N PRO A 150 8.14 -12.27 -14.44
CA PRO A 150 8.33 -13.35 -15.42
C PRO A 150 7.05 -14.11 -15.76
N TYR A 151 6.07 -14.16 -14.83
CA TYR A 151 4.89 -15.01 -14.90
C TYR A 151 3.56 -14.25 -15.01
N THR A 152 3.62 -12.94 -15.29
CA THR A 152 2.41 -12.09 -15.38
C THR A 152 2.09 -11.60 -16.79
N SER A 153 0.83 -11.23 -16.99
CA SER A 153 0.33 -10.72 -18.28
C SER A 153 1.01 -9.41 -18.68
N LYS A 154 0.95 -9.07 -19.98
CA LYS A 154 1.43 -7.78 -20.51
C LYS A 154 0.78 -6.59 -19.77
N GLU A 155 -0.50 -6.69 -19.44
CA GLU A 155 -1.21 -5.66 -18.69
C GLU A 155 -0.63 -5.46 -17.29
N GLN A 156 -0.40 -6.54 -16.53
CA GLN A 156 0.18 -6.45 -15.18
C GLN A 156 1.61 -5.89 -15.22
N LYS A 157 2.41 -6.28 -16.22
CA LYS A 157 3.73 -5.69 -16.48
C LYS A 157 3.64 -4.19 -16.74
N GLN A 158 2.67 -3.75 -17.56
CA GLN A 158 2.47 -2.33 -17.83
C GLN A 158 2.06 -1.56 -16.57
N ARG A 159 1.24 -2.16 -15.70
CA ARG A 159 0.84 -1.54 -14.44
C ARG A 159 2.02 -1.30 -13.50
N ILE A 160 2.92 -2.28 -13.34
CA ILE A 160 4.11 -2.08 -12.48
C ILE A 160 5.06 -1.03 -13.08
N ILE A 161 5.20 -0.95 -14.40
CA ILE A 161 6.00 0.09 -15.07
C ILE A 161 5.44 1.48 -14.78
N ILE A 162 4.12 1.68 -14.94
CA ILE A 162 3.48 2.98 -14.64
C ILE A 162 3.62 3.33 -13.15
N TYR A 163 3.42 2.34 -12.27
CA TYR A 163 3.57 2.51 -10.82
C TYR A 163 4.99 2.92 -10.43
N LYS A 164 6.01 2.23 -10.99
CA LYS A 164 7.43 2.55 -10.83
C LYS A 164 7.74 3.97 -11.33
N LYS A 165 7.20 4.38 -12.48
CA LYS A 165 7.37 5.75 -13.03
C LYS A 165 6.81 6.82 -12.09
N ILE A 166 5.62 6.60 -11.51
CA ILE A 166 5.06 7.54 -10.52
C ILE A 166 5.97 7.62 -9.30
N LEU A 167 6.44 6.50 -8.76
CA LEU A 167 7.33 6.49 -7.59
C LEU A 167 8.60 7.30 -7.83
N PHE A 168 9.24 7.18 -8.99
CA PHE A 168 10.44 7.96 -9.33
C PHE A 168 10.16 9.45 -9.50
N LEU A 169 9.07 9.84 -10.18
CA LEU A 169 8.66 11.24 -10.26
C LEU A 169 8.41 11.85 -8.88
N LEU A 170 7.89 11.05 -7.94
CA LEU A 170 7.71 11.49 -6.56
C LEU A 170 9.04 11.63 -5.82
N GLU A 171 10.00 10.72 -6.04
CA GLU A 171 11.32 10.75 -5.42
C GLU A 171 12.18 11.91 -5.93
N GLU A 172 12.12 12.19 -7.23
CA GLU A 172 12.74 13.35 -7.90
C GLU A 172 12.06 14.69 -7.57
N LYS A 173 11.09 14.70 -6.65
CA LYS A 173 10.32 15.87 -6.23
C LYS A 173 9.55 16.57 -7.37
N LYS A 174 9.33 15.91 -8.51
CA LYS A 174 8.57 16.46 -9.65
C LYS A 174 7.12 16.80 -9.31
N HIS A 175 6.56 16.22 -8.26
CA HIS A 175 5.25 16.59 -7.73
C HIS A 175 5.17 17.97 -7.09
N LYS A 176 6.30 18.65 -6.89
CA LYS A 176 6.36 20.05 -6.44
C LYS A 176 6.31 21.05 -7.59
N ASP A 177 6.39 20.57 -8.82
CA ASP A 177 6.30 21.38 -10.02
C ASP A 177 4.93 21.15 -10.68
N LEU A 178 4.19 22.23 -10.91
CA LEU A 178 2.82 22.16 -11.40
C LEU A 178 2.73 21.52 -12.79
N PHE A 179 3.70 21.82 -13.67
CA PHE A 179 3.75 21.28 -15.02
C PHE A 179 3.93 19.77 -14.99
N PHE A 180 4.91 19.25 -14.24
CA PHE A 180 5.12 17.81 -14.12
C PHE A 180 3.94 17.13 -13.40
N PHE A 181 3.38 17.77 -12.38
CA PHE A 181 2.23 17.24 -11.65
C PHE A 181 1.02 17.03 -12.56
N VAL A 182 0.64 18.06 -13.32
CA VAL A 182 -0.54 18.07 -14.20
C VAL A 182 -0.32 17.22 -15.46
N ASN A 183 0.86 17.29 -16.08
CA ASN A 183 1.09 16.69 -17.40
C ASN A 183 1.73 15.31 -17.36
N GLN A 184 2.27 14.87 -16.21
CA GLN A 184 2.87 13.53 -16.08
C GLN A 184 2.23 12.72 -14.96
N ILE A 185 2.21 13.22 -13.74
CA ILE A 185 1.80 12.43 -12.57
C ILE A 185 0.30 12.11 -12.62
N LEU A 186 -0.57 13.12 -12.81
CA LEU A 186 -2.02 12.89 -12.88
C LEU A 186 -2.44 11.96 -14.04
N PRO A 187 -1.90 12.08 -15.27
CA PRO A 187 -2.17 11.12 -16.34
C PRO A 187 -1.76 9.68 -16.00
N LEU A 188 -0.59 9.49 -15.37
CA LEU A 188 -0.15 8.15 -14.95
C LEU A 188 -1.05 7.57 -13.85
N TRP A 189 -1.47 8.42 -12.89
CA TRP A 189 -2.46 8.05 -11.89
C TRP A 189 -3.77 7.59 -12.53
N ASP A 190 -4.34 8.38 -13.45
CA ASP A 190 -5.63 8.06 -14.07
C ASP A 190 -5.57 6.75 -14.89
N LYS A 191 -4.43 6.46 -15.52
CA LYS A 191 -4.16 5.17 -16.21
C LYS A 191 -4.12 3.98 -15.26
N LEU A 192 -3.71 4.16 -14.00
CA LEU A 192 -3.64 3.05 -13.03
C LEU A 192 -4.95 2.73 -12.33
N ARG A 193 -5.93 3.64 -12.36
CA ARG A 193 -7.23 3.46 -11.70
C ARG A 193 -7.95 2.23 -12.26
N LYS A 194 -8.28 1.29 -11.38
CA LYS A 194 -9.17 0.16 -11.71
C LYS A 194 -10.64 0.44 -11.42
N GLN A 195 -10.92 1.37 -10.51
CA GLN A 195 -12.27 1.70 -10.04
C GLN A 195 -12.51 3.18 -10.32
N LYS A 196 -13.25 3.47 -11.41
CA LYS A 196 -13.72 4.82 -11.77
C LYS A 196 -15.24 4.89 -11.55
N GLY A 197 -15.75 6.03 -11.10
CA GLY A 197 -17.18 6.24 -10.84
C GLY A 197 -17.64 5.80 -9.45
N GLN A 198 -16.72 5.66 -8.48
CA GLN A 198 -17.10 5.34 -7.11
C GLN A 198 -17.73 6.56 -6.43
N LYS A 199 -18.79 6.34 -5.65
CA LYS A 199 -19.48 7.42 -4.90
C LYS A 199 -18.54 8.26 -4.01
N ASN A 200 -17.44 7.69 -3.56
CA ASN A 200 -16.47 8.31 -2.65
C ASN A 200 -15.14 8.70 -3.34
N GLU A 201 -15.07 8.73 -4.67
CA GLU A 201 -13.85 9.15 -5.36
C GLU A 201 -13.62 10.67 -5.21
N SER A 202 -12.35 11.06 -5.00
CA SER A 202 -12.01 12.49 -4.84
C SER A 202 -12.15 13.28 -6.15
N PHE A 203 -11.91 12.61 -7.28
CA PHE A 203 -11.91 13.18 -8.62
C PHE A 203 -12.52 12.16 -9.59
N PRO A 204 -13.60 12.51 -10.31
CA PRO A 204 -14.24 11.57 -11.23
C PRO A 204 -13.34 11.22 -12.42
N ASN A 205 -12.62 12.20 -12.96
CA ASN A 205 -11.78 12.01 -14.15
C ASN A 205 -10.49 12.84 -14.07
N LEU A 206 -9.59 12.60 -15.03
CA LEU A 206 -8.31 13.30 -15.14
C LEU A 206 -8.49 14.83 -15.19
N GLU A 207 -9.44 15.31 -15.99
CA GLU A 207 -9.63 16.75 -16.20
C GLU A 207 -10.02 17.47 -14.91
N THR A 208 -10.95 16.90 -14.14
CA THR A 208 -11.32 17.47 -12.83
C THR A 208 -10.16 17.52 -11.83
N ALA A 209 -9.24 16.55 -11.89
CA ALA A 209 -8.03 16.58 -11.06
C ALA A 209 -7.04 17.65 -11.54
N LYS A 210 -6.84 17.79 -12.86
CA LYS A 210 -5.97 18.81 -13.45
C LYS A 210 -6.46 20.22 -13.14
N SER A 211 -7.72 20.53 -13.43
CA SER A 211 -8.29 21.87 -13.20
C SER A 211 -8.27 22.23 -11.71
N PHE A 212 -8.47 21.25 -10.82
CA PHE A 212 -8.35 21.46 -9.39
C PHE A 212 -6.91 21.83 -8.98
N ALA A 213 -5.91 21.10 -9.49
CA ALA A 213 -4.50 21.34 -9.19
C ALA A 213 -4.02 22.70 -9.72
N VAL A 214 -4.38 23.07 -10.96
CA VAL A 214 -4.04 24.36 -11.57
C VAL A 214 -4.59 25.52 -10.74
N ARG A 215 -5.90 25.47 -10.41
CA ARG A 215 -6.53 26.50 -9.58
C ARG A 215 -5.84 26.67 -8.22
N LYS A 216 -5.39 25.57 -7.61
CA LYS A 216 -4.69 25.61 -6.31
C LYS A 216 -3.25 26.12 -6.44
N GLY A 217 -2.55 25.74 -7.51
CA GLY A 217 -1.21 26.26 -7.80
C GLY A 217 -1.21 27.78 -7.99
N SER A 218 -2.12 28.32 -8.80
CA SER A 218 -2.21 29.76 -9.05
C SER A 218 -2.52 30.57 -7.78
N SER A 219 -3.33 30.03 -6.86
CA SER A 219 -3.62 30.72 -5.59
C SER A 219 -2.43 30.74 -4.62
N GLU A 220 -1.51 29.78 -4.74
CA GLU A 220 -0.31 29.73 -3.89
C GLU A 220 0.77 30.67 -4.41
N THR A 221 0.94 30.79 -5.74
CA THR A 221 1.88 31.75 -6.36
C THR A 221 1.57 33.20 -5.98
N VAL A 222 0.29 33.55 -5.76
CA VAL A 222 -0.12 34.88 -5.30
C VAL A 222 0.23 35.12 -3.81
N ARG A 223 0.32 34.07 -3.00
CA ARG A 223 0.70 34.17 -1.58
C ARG A 223 2.21 34.30 -1.38
N ASP A 224 3.01 33.71 -2.25
CA ASP A 224 4.48 33.83 -2.21
C ASP A 224 4.98 35.22 -2.69
N LEU A 225 4.08 36.07 -3.19
CA LEU A 225 4.36 37.43 -3.68
C LEU A 225 3.90 38.55 -2.72
N ILE A 226 3.35 38.21 -1.55
CA ILE A 226 2.88 39.14 -0.51
C ILE A 226 3.67 38.87 0.78
#